data_AF-A0A5H6DJL7-F1
#
_entry.id   AF-A0A5H6DJL7-F1
#
_cell.length_a   1.000
_cell.length_b   1.000
_cell.length_c   1.000
_cell.angle_alpha   90.00
_cell.angle_beta   90.00
_cell.angle_gamma   90.00
#
_symmetry.space_group_name_H-M   'P 1'
#
loop_
_entity.id
_entity.type
_entity.pdbx_description
1 polymer ?
#
loop_
_entity_poly.entity_id
_entity_poly.type
_entity_poly.pdbx_seq_one_letter_code
_entity_poly.pdbx_strand_id
1 'polypeptide(L)'
;MDDPDDKGLIERKVPAPKENLTANFASWAAGKPIYRIHSSRFTATQFNPGLGSARFSPMSNGVPTLYGGVSTGVVIMETLFHDLPVDSAGVPFDLGRLEGKVHSVVKPVLDLNLVDLNPKTLRKMGVKRSELLDSPAEQYVFTQEYSVAIYNAHPDAHGLQWSSRQHGGTALMLFGDRVTPEQLTVETESEPVLASESILALIEEEADQLGIVLIEPYGGDEPGEM
;
A
#
# COMPACT_ATOMS: atom_id res chain seq x y z
N MET A 1 32.78 -4.23 24.82
CA MET A 1 31.51 -4.96 25.08
C MET A 1 30.47 -3.88 24.96
N ASP A 2 30.07 -3.63 23.72
CA ASP A 2 29.00 -2.69 23.41
C ASP A 2 27.77 -3.55 23.11
N ASP A 3 26.76 -3.37 23.94
CA ASP A 3 25.47 -4.05 23.83
C ASP A 3 24.70 -3.45 22.64
N PRO A 4 24.33 -4.24 21.62
CA PRO A 4 23.68 -3.73 20.41
C PRO A 4 22.18 -3.41 20.56
N ASP A 5 21.61 -3.48 21.77
CA ASP A 5 20.16 -3.34 22.01
C ASP A 5 19.66 -1.93 22.36
N ASP A 6 20.48 -0.88 22.22
CA ASP A 6 20.03 0.52 22.39
C ASP A 6 19.34 1.08 21.12
N LYS A 7 18.42 0.30 20.53
CA LYS A 7 17.39 0.85 19.64
C LYS A 7 16.28 1.37 20.53
N GLY A 8 16.30 2.67 20.80
CA GLY A 8 15.24 3.35 21.54
C GLY A 8 13.85 2.84 21.14
N LEU A 9 13.10 2.32 22.12
CA LEU A 9 11.74 1.84 21.94
C LEU A 9 10.93 2.93 21.25
N ILE A 10 10.46 2.67 20.01
CA ILE A 10 9.59 3.61 19.29
C ILE A 10 8.38 3.89 20.18
N GLU A 11 8.19 5.14 20.57
CA GLU A 11 7.04 5.51 21.39
C GLU A 11 5.76 5.27 20.60
N ARG A 12 4.87 4.47 21.19
CA ARG A 12 3.60 4.07 20.57
C ARG A 12 2.63 5.24 20.51
N LYS A 13 2.24 5.65 19.30
CA LYS A 13 1.23 6.69 19.05
C LYS A 13 -0.11 6.13 18.55
N VAL A 14 -0.14 4.85 18.16
CA VAL A 14 -1.36 4.14 17.73
C VAL A 14 -1.92 3.38 18.92
N PRO A 15 -3.20 3.50 19.30
CA PRO A 15 -3.80 2.67 20.33
C PRO A 15 -3.61 1.16 20.09
N ALA A 16 -3.68 0.34 21.14
CA ALA A 16 -3.72 -1.11 20.98
C ALA A 16 -5.06 -1.56 20.37
N PRO A 17 -5.08 -2.55 19.46
CA PRO A 17 -6.33 -3.17 19.03
C PRO A 17 -7.09 -3.72 20.24
N LYS A 18 -8.40 -3.51 20.28
CA LYS A 18 -9.27 -4.11 21.30
C LYS A 18 -9.38 -5.62 21.05
N GLU A 19 -9.53 -6.40 22.12
CA GLU A 19 -9.76 -7.86 22.02
C GLU A 19 -10.97 -8.18 21.13
N ASN A 20 -12.09 -7.48 21.35
CA ASN A 20 -13.31 -7.63 20.56
C ASN A 20 -13.40 -6.54 19.49
N LEU A 21 -12.66 -6.73 18.40
CA LEU A 21 -12.68 -5.82 17.27
C LEU A 21 -13.99 -5.99 16.47
N THR A 22 -14.73 -4.89 16.29
CA THR A 22 -15.94 -4.89 15.45
C THR A 22 -15.73 -3.99 14.24
N ALA A 23 -16.09 -4.49 13.06
CA ALA A 23 -15.90 -3.80 11.79
C ALA A 23 -17.20 -3.66 10.99
N ASN A 24 -17.18 -2.74 10.03
CA ASN A 24 -18.10 -2.80 8.90
C ASN A 24 -17.35 -3.42 7.70
N PHE A 25 -18.12 -3.94 6.76
CA PHE A 25 -17.60 -4.59 5.56
C PHE A 25 -18.08 -3.87 4.32
N ALA A 26 -17.30 -4.00 3.25
CA ALA A 26 -17.73 -3.65 1.91
C ALA A 26 -17.28 -4.74 0.94
N SER A 27 -18.14 -5.02 -0.04
CA SER A 27 -17.86 -6.00 -1.09
C SER A 27 -17.00 -5.38 -2.19
N TRP A 28 -15.94 -6.08 -2.58
CA TRP A 28 -15.24 -5.84 -3.83
C TRP A 28 -15.73 -6.86 -4.85
N ALA A 29 -16.56 -6.39 -5.79
CA ALA A 29 -17.25 -7.27 -6.73
C ALA A 29 -16.29 -8.10 -7.58
N ALA A 30 -16.71 -9.33 -7.91
CA ALA A 30 -16.06 -10.15 -8.93
C ALA A 30 -15.90 -9.37 -10.23
N GLY A 31 -14.75 -9.54 -10.90
CA GLY A 31 -14.43 -8.84 -12.13
C GLY A 31 -14.03 -7.36 -11.96
N LYS A 32 -14.19 -6.76 -10.77
CA LYS A 32 -13.73 -5.40 -10.50
C LYS A 32 -12.19 -5.38 -10.44
N PRO A 33 -11.50 -4.61 -11.32
CA PRO A 33 -10.04 -4.59 -11.37
C PRO A 33 -9.40 -4.12 -10.07
N ILE A 34 -8.29 -4.75 -9.72
CA ILE A 34 -7.35 -4.36 -8.66
C ILE A 34 -6.04 -4.02 -9.35
N TYR A 35 -5.69 -2.73 -9.33
CA TYR A 35 -4.44 -2.20 -9.87
C TYR A 35 -3.36 -2.35 -8.83
N ARG A 36 -2.12 -2.60 -9.26
CA ARG A 36 -0.97 -2.80 -8.36
C ARG A 36 0.29 -2.24 -8.97
N ILE A 37 1.13 -1.61 -8.15
CA ILE A 37 2.55 -1.39 -8.45
C ILE A 37 3.34 -2.19 -7.43
N HIS A 38 4.20 -3.10 -7.90
CA HIS A 38 4.97 -3.98 -7.02
C HIS A 38 6.37 -4.26 -7.57
N SER A 39 7.20 -4.94 -6.77
CA SER A 39 8.51 -5.39 -7.23
C SER A 39 8.34 -6.46 -8.32
N SER A 40 9.18 -6.36 -9.36
CA SER A 40 9.30 -7.35 -10.45
C SER A 40 9.72 -8.75 -9.98
N ARG A 41 10.11 -8.91 -8.71
CA ARG A 41 10.39 -10.22 -8.08
C ARG A 41 9.14 -11.06 -7.82
N PHE A 42 7.96 -10.46 -7.95
CA PHE A 42 6.68 -11.12 -7.74
C PHE A 42 5.86 -11.07 -9.03
N THR A 43 5.04 -12.10 -9.28
CA THR A 43 4.02 -12.09 -10.35
C THR A 43 2.79 -11.26 -9.96
N ALA A 44 1.90 -11.02 -10.92
CA ALA A 44 0.66 -10.23 -10.73
C ALA A 44 -0.23 -10.74 -9.59
N THR A 45 -0.24 -12.05 -9.36
CA THR A 45 -1.09 -12.72 -8.36
C THR A 45 -0.31 -13.22 -7.16
N GLN A 46 1.02 -13.07 -7.14
CA GLN A 46 1.84 -13.51 -6.03
C GLN A 46 1.71 -12.55 -4.85
N PHE A 47 1.37 -13.13 -3.70
CA PHE A 47 1.31 -12.45 -2.42
C PHE A 47 2.70 -12.29 -1.84
N ASN A 48 2.98 -11.13 -1.24
CA ASN A 48 4.25 -10.84 -0.60
C ASN A 48 4.36 -11.65 0.72
N PRO A 49 5.39 -12.50 0.90
CA PRO A 49 5.53 -13.36 2.08
C PRO A 49 6.03 -12.63 3.35
N GLY A 50 5.93 -11.30 3.38
CA GLY A 50 6.38 -10.48 4.52
C GLY A 50 7.71 -9.75 4.29
N LEU A 51 8.10 -9.52 3.03
CA LEU A 51 9.27 -8.72 2.69
C LEU A 51 8.94 -7.22 2.67
N GLY A 52 9.85 -6.41 3.21
CA GLY A 52 9.68 -4.96 3.35
C GLY A 52 8.83 -4.59 4.56
N SER A 53 8.42 -3.32 4.63
CA SER A 53 7.53 -2.82 5.68
C SER A 53 6.53 -1.85 5.06
N ALA A 54 5.26 -2.14 5.24
CA ALA A 54 4.13 -1.32 4.83
C ALA A 54 3.16 -1.17 6.00
N ARG A 55 2.15 -0.31 5.83
CA ARG A 55 1.22 0.07 6.89
C ARG A 55 0.55 -1.12 7.59
N PHE A 56 0.23 -2.19 6.87
CA PHE A 56 -0.50 -3.35 7.41
C PHE A 56 0.23 -4.68 7.23
N SER A 57 1.46 -4.66 6.71
CA SER A 57 2.31 -5.83 6.50
C SER A 57 3.78 -5.51 6.76
N PRO A 58 4.63 -6.46 7.20
CA PRO A 58 4.34 -7.87 7.38
C PRO A 58 3.35 -8.10 8.53
N MET A 59 2.55 -9.15 8.40
CA MET A 59 1.72 -9.62 9.50
C MET A 59 2.55 -10.54 10.38
N SER A 60 2.54 -10.35 11.70
CA SER A 60 3.37 -11.14 12.63
C SER A 60 3.00 -12.62 12.68
N ASN A 61 1.81 -12.98 12.20
CA ASN A 61 1.37 -14.37 12.05
C ASN A 61 1.86 -15.04 10.74
N GLY A 62 2.62 -14.33 9.91
CA GLY A 62 3.22 -14.88 8.69
C GLY A 62 2.28 -15.02 7.49
N VAL A 63 1.05 -14.54 7.58
CA VAL A 63 0.10 -14.56 6.45
C VAL A 63 0.62 -13.65 5.33
N PRO A 64 0.82 -14.16 4.09
CA PRO A 64 1.23 -13.34 2.95
C PRO A 64 0.16 -12.32 2.58
N THR A 65 0.57 -11.18 2.03
CA THR A 65 -0.35 -10.08 1.71
C THR A 65 -0.22 -9.58 0.28
N LEU A 66 -1.34 -9.15 -0.32
CA LEU A 66 -1.39 -8.53 -1.64
C LEU A 66 -2.02 -7.14 -1.55
N TYR A 67 -1.25 -6.11 -1.91
CA TYR A 67 -1.73 -4.73 -1.97
C TYR A 67 -2.19 -4.35 -3.36
N GLY A 68 -3.21 -3.49 -3.41
CA GLY A 68 -3.67 -2.87 -4.64
C GLY A 68 -4.62 -1.70 -4.40
N GLY A 69 -5.24 -1.22 -5.46
CA GLY A 69 -6.18 -0.10 -5.42
C GLY A 69 -7.19 -0.13 -6.56
N VAL A 70 -8.13 0.80 -6.51
CA VAL A 70 -9.25 0.91 -7.48
C VAL A 70 -8.83 1.53 -8.82
N SER A 71 -7.66 2.17 -8.89
CA SER A 71 -7.09 2.76 -10.10
C SER A 71 -5.56 2.76 -10.03
N THR A 72 -4.90 2.97 -11.17
CA THR A 72 -3.46 3.20 -11.24
C THR A 72 -3.04 4.42 -10.39
N GLY A 73 -3.77 5.54 -10.48
CA GLY A 73 -3.49 6.74 -9.66
C GLY A 73 -3.47 6.44 -8.16
N VAL A 74 -4.42 5.66 -7.65
CA VAL A 74 -4.43 5.26 -6.22
C VAL A 74 -3.18 4.48 -5.83
N VAL A 75 -2.72 3.54 -6.67
CA VAL A 75 -1.51 2.77 -6.33
C VAL A 75 -0.22 3.54 -6.55
N ILE A 76 -0.19 4.54 -7.44
CA ILE A 76 0.90 5.52 -7.50
C ILE A 76 0.98 6.26 -6.17
N MET A 77 -0.14 6.79 -5.69
CA MET A 77 -0.20 7.51 -4.41
C MET A 77 0.21 6.65 -3.21
N GLU A 78 -0.29 5.42 -3.10
CA GLU A 78 0.03 4.55 -1.96
C GLU A 78 1.42 3.90 -2.05
N THR A 79 2.03 3.78 -3.24
CA THR A 79 3.30 3.05 -3.39
C THR A 79 4.49 3.98 -3.60
N LEU A 80 4.33 5.01 -4.42
CA LEU A 80 5.41 5.90 -4.84
C LEU A 80 5.44 7.17 -3.99
N PHE A 81 4.28 7.78 -3.77
CA PHE A 81 4.15 9.11 -3.17
C PHE A 81 3.70 9.11 -1.69
N HIS A 82 3.60 7.93 -1.08
CA HIS A 82 3.09 7.77 0.29
C HIS A 82 3.95 8.45 1.38
N ASP A 83 5.26 8.57 1.13
CA ASP A 83 6.24 9.16 2.05
C ASP A 83 6.47 10.67 1.84
N LEU A 84 5.71 11.30 0.95
CA LEU A 84 5.86 12.73 0.71
C LEU A 84 5.44 13.56 1.94
N PRO A 85 6.13 14.70 2.18
CA PRO A 85 5.70 15.68 3.17
C PRO A 85 4.32 16.26 2.84
N VAL A 86 3.69 16.90 3.83
CA VAL A 86 2.38 17.56 3.66
C VAL A 86 2.46 18.69 2.62
N ASP A 87 3.55 19.45 2.64
CA ASP A 87 3.88 20.42 1.60
C ASP A 87 4.83 19.76 0.59
N SER A 88 4.28 19.27 -0.51
CA SER A 88 5.00 18.57 -1.57
C SER A 88 5.43 19.46 -2.73
N ALA A 89 5.07 20.75 -2.72
CA ALA A 89 5.39 21.66 -3.80
C ALA A 89 6.90 21.86 -3.93
N GLY A 90 7.45 21.60 -5.12
CA GLY A 90 8.89 21.67 -5.41
C GLY A 90 9.70 20.51 -4.82
N VAL A 91 9.07 19.51 -4.20
CA VAL A 91 9.78 18.35 -3.65
C VAL A 91 10.29 17.49 -4.82
N PRO A 92 11.58 17.16 -4.85
CA PRO A 92 12.12 16.29 -5.89
C PRO A 92 11.72 14.84 -5.67
N PHE A 93 11.34 14.15 -6.75
CA PHE A 93 11.11 12.71 -6.76
C PHE A 93 12.00 12.05 -7.84
N ASP A 94 12.95 11.24 -7.38
CA ASP A 94 13.86 10.49 -8.24
C ASP A 94 13.14 9.31 -8.93
N LEU A 95 13.05 9.35 -10.26
CA LEU A 95 12.47 8.28 -11.07
C LEU A 95 13.26 6.97 -11.00
N GLY A 96 14.53 7.00 -10.58
CA GLY A 96 15.31 5.81 -10.26
C GLY A 96 14.65 4.93 -9.19
N ARG A 97 13.78 5.50 -8.34
CA ARG A 97 12.97 4.72 -7.36
C ARG A 97 11.95 3.78 -8.01
N LEU A 98 11.68 3.94 -9.31
CA LEU A 98 10.80 3.08 -10.10
C LEU A 98 11.54 1.87 -10.67
N GLU A 99 12.87 1.80 -10.54
CA GLU A 99 13.65 0.66 -11.00
C GLU A 99 13.18 -0.64 -10.33
N GLY A 100 12.95 -1.67 -11.15
CA GLY A 100 12.41 -2.94 -10.69
C GLY A 100 10.96 -2.89 -10.21
N LYS A 101 10.20 -1.82 -10.49
CA LYS A 101 8.75 -1.76 -10.29
C LYS A 101 8.01 -2.17 -11.55
N VAL A 102 6.96 -2.96 -11.37
CA VAL A 102 6.03 -3.39 -12.42
C VAL A 102 4.61 -2.99 -12.04
N HIS A 103 3.81 -2.72 -13.05
CA HIS A 103 2.37 -2.52 -12.95
C HIS A 103 1.64 -3.78 -13.38
N SER A 104 0.59 -4.12 -12.62
CA SER A 104 -0.25 -5.27 -12.87
C SER A 104 -1.71 -4.93 -12.59
N VAL A 105 -2.59 -5.62 -13.30
CA VAL A 105 -4.04 -5.51 -13.12
C VAL A 105 -4.57 -6.92 -12.98
N VAL A 106 -5.22 -7.18 -11.85
CA VAL A 106 -5.86 -8.47 -11.57
C VAL A 106 -7.34 -8.27 -11.25
N LYS A 107 -8.14 -9.30 -11.44
CA LYS A 107 -9.58 -9.27 -11.16
C LYS A 107 -9.94 -10.49 -10.31
N PRO A 108 -10.67 -10.32 -9.20
CA PRO A 108 -11.14 -11.46 -8.45
C PRO A 108 -12.26 -12.18 -9.22
N VAL A 109 -12.30 -13.50 -9.13
CA VAL A 109 -13.36 -14.32 -9.75
C VAL A 109 -14.62 -14.42 -8.90
N LEU A 110 -14.55 -13.94 -7.64
CA LEU A 110 -15.62 -13.95 -6.65
C LEU A 110 -15.68 -12.61 -5.92
N ASP A 111 -16.81 -12.31 -5.29
CA ASP A 111 -16.98 -11.12 -4.47
C ASP A 111 -16.12 -11.20 -3.21
N LEU A 112 -15.17 -10.27 -3.05
CA LEU A 112 -14.33 -10.22 -1.87
C LEU A 112 -15.00 -9.43 -0.75
N ASN A 113 -15.33 -10.10 0.35
CA ASN A 113 -15.69 -9.46 1.61
C ASN A 113 -14.48 -8.78 2.30
N LEU A 114 -14.40 -7.44 2.27
CA LEU A 114 -13.29 -6.68 2.86
C LEU A 114 -13.73 -5.88 4.06
N VAL A 115 -12.92 -5.89 5.13
CA VAL A 115 -13.11 -4.97 6.27
C VAL A 115 -12.87 -3.54 5.80
N ASP A 116 -13.88 -2.70 5.93
CA ASP A 116 -13.84 -1.31 5.46
C ASP A 116 -13.41 -0.39 6.61
N LEU A 117 -12.17 0.11 6.56
CA LEU A 117 -11.58 1.03 7.53
C LEU A 117 -12.09 2.48 7.34
N ASN A 118 -13.39 2.62 7.09
CA ASN A 118 -14.08 3.91 7.04
C ASN A 118 -14.19 4.57 8.44
N PRO A 119 -14.57 5.85 8.53
CA PRO A 119 -14.67 6.56 9.81
C PRO A 119 -15.59 5.90 10.84
N LYS A 120 -16.64 5.19 10.42
CA LYS A 120 -17.56 4.49 11.34
C LYS A 120 -16.88 3.25 11.93
N THR A 121 -16.14 2.50 11.12
CA THR A 121 -15.35 1.34 11.57
C THR A 121 -14.23 1.78 12.51
N LEU A 122 -13.46 2.82 12.17
CA LEU A 122 -12.42 3.36 13.04
C LEU A 122 -12.97 3.81 14.40
N ARG A 123 -14.17 4.44 14.41
CA ARG A 123 -14.87 4.78 15.66
C ARG A 123 -15.24 3.54 16.48
N LYS A 124 -15.72 2.46 15.86
CA LYS A 124 -15.98 1.17 16.57
C LYS A 124 -14.70 0.61 17.19
N MET A 125 -13.61 0.62 16.41
CA MET A 125 -12.29 0.18 16.84
C MET A 125 -11.68 1.09 17.92
N GLY A 126 -12.14 2.34 18.05
CA GLY A 126 -11.65 3.29 19.04
C GLY A 126 -10.32 3.94 18.65
N VAL A 127 -10.05 4.09 17.36
CA VAL A 127 -8.81 4.65 16.81
C VAL A 127 -9.15 5.77 15.83
N LYS A 128 -8.30 6.80 15.73
CA LYS A 128 -8.45 7.88 14.76
C LYS A 128 -7.85 7.49 13.42
N ARG A 129 -8.34 8.13 12.35
CA ARG A 129 -7.74 8.02 11.03
C ARG A 129 -6.25 8.42 11.04
N SER A 130 -5.93 9.53 11.70
CA SER A 130 -4.56 10.02 11.86
C SER A 130 -3.63 9.07 12.60
N GLU A 131 -4.18 8.17 13.43
CA GLU A 131 -3.42 7.20 14.21
C GLU A 131 -3.22 5.89 13.43
N LEU A 132 -4.13 5.49 12.54
CA LEU A 132 -4.06 4.20 11.85
C LEU A 132 -3.76 4.29 10.34
N LEU A 133 -4.42 5.20 9.63
CA LEU A 133 -4.35 5.31 8.16
C LEU A 133 -3.36 6.37 7.70
N ASP A 134 -3.17 7.43 8.48
CA ASP A 134 -2.27 8.53 8.13
C ASP A 134 -1.01 8.57 9.03
N SER A 135 -0.73 7.47 9.75
CA SER A 135 0.43 7.34 10.63
C SER A 135 1.74 7.27 9.83
N PRO A 136 2.84 7.86 10.34
CA PRO A 136 4.15 7.77 9.68
C PRO A 136 4.71 6.33 9.73
N ALA A 137 5.65 6.03 8.84
CA ALA A 137 6.24 4.69 8.69
C ALA A 137 6.88 4.14 9.97
N GLU A 138 7.42 5.00 10.84
CA GLU A 138 7.95 4.62 12.17
C GLU A 138 6.90 3.93 13.05
N GLN A 139 5.62 4.24 12.86
CA GLN A 139 4.51 3.66 13.63
C GLN A 139 3.93 2.39 12.99
N TYR A 140 4.44 1.95 11.83
CA TYR A 140 3.89 0.79 11.12
C TYR A 140 3.89 -0.49 11.94
N VAL A 141 4.85 -0.65 12.85
CA VAL A 141 4.87 -1.79 13.79
C VAL A 141 3.58 -1.91 14.59
N PHE A 142 2.93 -0.80 14.93
CA PHE A 142 1.68 -0.78 15.68
C PHE A 142 0.44 -0.87 14.78
N THR A 143 0.49 -0.35 13.55
CA THR A 143 -0.62 -0.50 12.59
C THR A 143 -0.68 -1.91 12.01
N GLN A 144 0.45 -2.61 11.92
CA GLN A 144 0.54 -4.04 11.59
C GLN A 144 -0.15 -4.93 12.64
N GLU A 145 -0.19 -4.52 13.92
CA GLU A 145 -0.97 -5.26 14.93
C GLU A 145 -2.47 -5.24 14.61
N TYR A 146 -2.97 -4.15 14.01
CA TYR A 146 -4.38 -4.07 13.59
C TYR A 146 -4.70 -5.04 12.46
N SER A 147 -3.81 -5.30 11.51
CA SER A 147 -4.10 -6.27 10.45
C SER A 147 -4.22 -7.69 11.00
N VAL A 148 -3.37 -8.06 11.97
CA VAL A 148 -3.46 -9.34 12.69
C VAL A 148 -4.72 -9.41 13.55
N ALA A 149 -5.07 -8.34 14.27
CA ALA A 149 -6.29 -8.29 15.07
C ALA A 149 -7.56 -8.40 14.20
N ILE A 150 -7.61 -7.70 13.06
CA ILE A 150 -8.68 -7.79 12.08
C ILE A 150 -8.79 -9.21 11.51
N TYR A 151 -7.66 -9.78 11.11
CA TYR A 151 -7.59 -11.14 10.60
C TYR A 151 -8.17 -12.15 11.62
N ASN A 152 -7.77 -12.07 12.90
CA ASN A 152 -8.25 -12.97 13.94
C ASN A 152 -9.73 -12.77 14.29
N ALA A 153 -10.19 -11.51 14.37
CA ALA A 153 -11.56 -11.19 14.74
C ALA A 153 -12.59 -11.52 13.64
N HIS A 154 -12.15 -11.57 12.38
CA HIS A 154 -13.03 -11.75 11.23
C HIS A 154 -12.48 -12.85 10.29
N PRO A 155 -12.72 -14.14 10.59
CA PRO A 155 -12.26 -15.27 9.77
C PRO A 155 -12.73 -15.22 8.31
N ASP A 156 -13.93 -14.69 8.06
CA ASP A 156 -14.55 -14.59 6.72
C ASP A 156 -14.13 -13.33 5.94
N ALA A 157 -13.24 -12.51 6.47
CA ALA A 157 -12.71 -11.34 5.76
C ALA A 157 -11.60 -11.77 4.80
N HIS A 158 -11.73 -11.48 3.51
CA HIS A 158 -10.67 -11.74 2.53
C HIS A 158 -9.51 -10.72 2.60
N GLY A 159 -9.70 -9.63 3.35
CA GLY A 159 -8.75 -8.54 3.45
C GLY A 159 -9.36 -7.31 4.10
N LEU A 160 -8.71 -6.17 3.89
CA LEU A 160 -9.15 -4.86 4.36
C LEU A 160 -9.02 -3.81 3.26
N GLN A 161 -9.86 -2.77 3.32
CA GLN A 161 -9.85 -1.64 2.41
C GLN A 161 -9.92 -0.32 3.17
N TRP A 162 -9.38 0.74 2.57
CA TRP A 162 -9.41 2.10 3.11
C TRP A 162 -9.40 3.13 1.98
N SER A 163 -9.82 4.36 2.30
CA SER A 163 -9.64 5.49 1.38
C SER A 163 -8.20 5.99 1.47
N SER A 164 -7.51 5.97 0.33
CA SER A 164 -6.15 6.49 0.13
C SER A 164 -6.07 7.94 0.58
N ARG A 165 -5.01 8.27 1.32
CA ARG A 165 -4.87 9.59 1.96
C ARG A 165 -4.82 10.72 0.96
N GLN A 166 -4.03 10.56 -0.09
CA GLN A 166 -3.72 11.65 -1.03
C GLN A 166 -4.62 11.63 -2.27
N HIS A 167 -5.10 10.46 -2.72
CA HIS A 167 -6.00 10.36 -3.88
C HIS A 167 -7.49 10.38 -3.50
N GLY A 168 -7.85 9.93 -2.29
CA GLY A 168 -9.24 9.71 -1.86
C GLY A 168 -9.91 8.44 -2.39
N GLY A 169 -9.36 7.80 -3.42
CA GLY A 169 -9.83 6.51 -3.96
C GLY A 169 -9.54 5.32 -3.03
N THR A 170 -10.08 4.14 -3.34
CA THR A 170 -9.96 2.97 -2.46
C THR A 170 -8.66 2.19 -2.69
N ALA A 171 -7.90 2.00 -1.62
CA ALA A 171 -6.79 1.05 -1.53
C ALA A 171 -7.22 -0.20 -0.75
N LEU A 172 -6.55 -1.32 -0.97
CA LEU A 172 -6.84 -2.59 -0.32
C LEU A 172 -5.60 -3.42 -0.04
N MET A 173 -5.75 -4.36 0.90
CA MET A 173 -4.81 -5.43 1.17
C MET A 173 -5.59 -6.75 1.34
N LEU A 174 -5.21 -7.79 0.61
CA LEU A 174 -5.79 -9.13 0.69
C LEU A 174 -4.92 -10.07 1.56
N PHE A 175 -5.55 -11.04 2.21
CA PHE A 175 -4.90 -12.09 2.98
C PHE A 175 -4.69 -13.35 2.11
N GLY A 176 -3.44 -13.81 1.97
CA GLY A 176 -3.05 -14.82 0.96
C GLY A 176 -3.44 -16.26 1.27
N ASP A 177 -3.88 -16.55 2.48
CA ASP A 177 -4.49 -17.83 2.86
C ASP A 177 -6.02 -17.85 2.66
N ARG A 178 -6.63 -16.68 2.43
CA ARG A 178 -8.08 -16.50 2.19
C ARG A 178 -8.40 -16.15 0.75
N VAL A 179 -7.44 -15.59 0.02
CA VAL A 179 -7.52 -15.38 -1.43
C VAL A 179 -6.33 -16.04 -2.07
N THR A 180 -6.57 -17.05 -2.90
CA THR A 180 -5.50 -17.77 -3.60
C THR A 180 -5.22 -17.13 -4.96
N PRO A 181 -4.00 -17.29 -5.53
CA PRO A 181 -3.67 -16.80 -6.86
C PRO A 181 -4.66 -17.24 -7.94
N GLU A 182 -5.23 -18.46 -7.85
CA GLU A 182 -6.18 -19.01 -8.81
C GLU A 182 -7.54 -18.30 -8.77
N GLN A 183 -7.84 -17.57 -7.69
CA GLN A 183 -9.04 -16.75 -7.56
C GLN A 183 -8.84 -15.34 -8.15
N LEU A 184 -7.68 -15.06 -8.74
CA LEU A 184 -7.34 -13.82 -9.39
C LEU A 184 -7.00 -14.09 -10.87
N THR A 185 -7.80 -13.53 -11.77
CA THR A 185 -7.45 -13.52 -13.20
C THR A 185 -6.57 -12.32 -13.50
N VAL A 186 -5.55 -12.52 -14.32
CA VAL A 186 -4.63 -11.46 -14.74
C VAL A 186 -5.14 -10.77 -16.00
N GLU A 187 -5.26 -9.44 -15.95
CA GLU A 187 -5.48 -8.58 -17.11
C GLU A 187 -4.15 -8.01 -17.62
N THR A 188 -3.31 -7.53 -16.70
CA THR A 188 -1.92 -7.09 -16.97
C THR A 188 -0.98 -7.80 -16.01
N GLU A 189 0.02 -8.52 -16.53
CA GLU A 189 0.88 -9.38 -15.71
C GLU A 189 1.97 -8.61 -14.95
N SER A 190 2.89 -7.95 -15.64
CA SER A 190 4.03 -7.25 -15.00
C SER A 190 4.65 -6.28 -16.00
N GLU A 191 3.89 -5.25 -16.36
CA GLU A 191 4.37 -4.21 -17.26
C GLU A 191 5.42 -3.35 -16.53
N PRO A 192 6.68 -3.27 -17.00
CA PRO A 192 7.70 -2.47 -16.33
C PRO A 192 7.30 -1.00 -16.32
N VAL A 193 7.27 -0.37 -15.14
CA VAL A 193 6.76 1.01 -14.99
C VAL A 193 7.56 1.99 -15.85
N LEU A 194 8.89 1.89 -15.82
CA LEU A 194 9.80 2.74 -16.60
C LEU A 194 9.73 2.51 -18.12
N ALA A 195 9.12 1.42 -18.58
CA ALA A 195 8.96 1.12 -20.00
C ALA A 195 7.55 1.41 -20.54
N SER A 196 6.64 1.87 -19.67
CA SER A 196 5.24 2.14 -20.05
C SER A 196 4.99 3.63 -20.13
N GLU A 197 4.89 4.16 -21.35
CA GLU A 197 4.51 5.55 -21.59
C GLU A 197 3.19 5.92 -20.91
N SER A 198 2.22 4.99 -20.91
CA SER A 198 0.91 5.23 -20.30
C SER A 198 0.95 5.35 -18.78
N ILE A 199 1.79 4.56 -18.11
CA ILE A 199 1.93 4.61 -16.65
C ILE A 199 2.80 5.81 -16.24
N LEU A 200 3.85 6.12 -17.00
CA LEU A 200 4.68 7.31 -16.77
C LEU A 200 3.86 8.59 -16.91
N ALA A 201 3.00 8.70 -17.93
CA ALA A 201 2.11 9.84 -18.09
C ALA A 201 1.16 10.03 -16.89
N LEU A 202 0.68 8.94 -16.29
CA LEU A 202 -0.13 9.00 -15.06
C LEU A 202 0.70 9.41 -13.85
N ILE A 203 1.96 8.98 -13.75
CA ILE A 203 2.87 9.41 -12.68
C ILE A 203 3.16 10.91 -12.81
N GLU A 204 3.38 11.40 -14.03
CA GLU A 204 3.54 12.83 -14.34
C GLU A 204 2.29 13.63 -13.97
N GLU A 205 1.10 13.16 -14.34
CA GLU A 205 -0.16 13.82 -13.99
C GLU A 205 -0.35 13.94 -12.47
N GLU A 206 -0.13 12.84 -11.72
CA GLU A 206 -0.24 12.85 -10.25
C GLU A 206 0.86 13.73 -9.62
N ALA A 207 2.08 13.73 -10.18
CA ALA A 207 3.17 14.57 -9.72
C ALA A 207 2.84 16.06 -9.90
N ASP A 208 2.30 16.45 -11.06
CA ASP A 208 1.87 17.82 -11.35
C ASP A 208 0.77 18.28 -10.39
N GLN A 209 -0.23 17.43 -10.11
CA GLN A 209 -1.30 17.74 -9.15
C GLN A 209 -0.78 17.98 -7.73
N LEU A 210 0.34 17.35 -7.35
CA LEU A 210 0.99 17.49 -6.05
C LEU A 210 2.11 18.53 -6.04
N GLY A 211 2.42 19.12 -7.19
CA GLY A 211 3.53 20.06 -7.37
C GLY A 211 4.92 19.43 -7.19
N ILE A 212 5.05 18.11 -7.38
CA ILE A 212 6.32 17.38 -7.28
C ILE A 212 7.16 17.61 -8.53
N VAL A 213 8.48 17.70 -8.37
CA VAL A 213 9.41 17.77 -9.49
C VAL A 213 10.00 16.38 -9.73
N LEU A 214 9.65 15.75 -10.85
CA LEU A 214 10.26 14.49 -11.25
C LEU A 214 11.70 14.73 -11.72
N ILE A 215 12.63 13.91 -11.24
CA ILE A 215 14.04 13.97 -11.62
C ILE A 215 14.42 12.65 -12.29
N GLU A 216 15.06 12.75 -13.45
CA GLU A 216 15.59 11.61 -14.19
C GLU A 216 16.66 10.85 -13.37
N PRO A 217 16.75 9.52 -13.50
CA PRO A 217 17.82 8.76 -12.88
C PRO A 217 19.16 9.31 -13.35
N TYR A 218 20.06 9.64 -12.43
CA TYR A 218 21.41 10.17 -12.70
C TYR A 218 21.49 11.61 -13.25
N GLY A 219 20.48 12.45 -13.00
CA GLY A 219 20.46 13.89 -13.39
C GLY A 219 21.46 14.80 -12.65
N GLY A 220 22.73 14.39 -12.58
CA GLY A 220 23.84 15.14 -12.00
C GLY A 220 25.16 14.73 -12.63
N ASP A 221 25.30 14.91 -13.95
CA ASP A 221 26.58 15.16 -14.63
C ASP A 221 26.32 15.45 -16.12
N GLU A 222 25.93 16.68 -16.44
CA GLU A 222 26.40 17.29 -17.68
C GLU A 222 27.51 18.27 -17.30
N PRO A 223 28.80 17.94 -17.54
CA PRO A 223 29.84 18.95 -17.47
C PRO A 223 29.56 19.96 -18.59
N GLY A 224 29.23 21.19 -18.19
CA GLY A 224 28.95 22.28 -19.13
C GLY A 224 30.04 22.38 -20.19
N GLU A 225 29.62 22.28 -21.45
CA GLU A 225 30.47 22.66 -22.57
C GLU A 225 30.69 24.18 -22.49
N MET A 226 31.95 24.55 -22.23
CA MET A 226 32.51 25.89 -22.41
C MET A 226 32.62 26.25 -23.88
#